data_AF-A0A1D1XRY8-F1
#
_entry.id   AF-A0A1D1XRY8-F1
#
_cell.length_a   1.000
_cell.length_b   1.000
_cell.length_c   1.000
_cell.angle_alpha   90.00
_cell.angle_beta   90.00
_cell.angle_gamma   90.00
#
_symmetry.space_group_name_H-M   'P 1'
#
loop_
_entity.id
_entity.type
_entity.pdbx_description
1 polymer ?
#
loop_
_entity_poly.entity_id
_entity_poly.type
_entity_poly.pdbx_seq_one_letter_code
_entity_poly.pdbx_strand_id
1 'polypeptide(L)'
;MEVETPAPPHTFDMPPGAGELYADRGRPPASAEEGGGSEGGHEAHTSAVKLQKVYRSYRTRRRLADSAVVAEELWWQAIDYARLNHSTISFFNYLKPESATSRWSRVSSNAAKIGKGANKDGNALKLAFQHWIEAIDPRHRYGHNLHLYYEEWCKSDAGQPFFFWLDVGEGRDVELSKCPRSVLREQCIIYLGPQEREHYEYVPREGKLAHKQTGELLDTTKGSEKGKWIFVMSTSKKLYAGQKMKGRFHHSSFLAGGATIGAGRLVAEDGVIKVTPCNRKDKCILVPTIKSLL
;
A
#
# COMPACT_ATOMS: atom_id res chain seq x y z
N MET A 1 -24.27 -4.23 -28.50
CA MET A 1 -23.46 -3.04 -28.14
C MET A 1 -22.24 -3.57 -27.42
N GLU A 2 -21.12 -3.57 -28.13
CA GLU A 2 -19.83 -4.02 -27.62
C GLU A 2 -19.34 -3.03 -26.57
N VAL A 3 -18.86 -3.56 -25.44
CA VAL A 3 -18.36 -2.77 -24.32
C VAL A 3 -16.85 -2.65 -24.49
N GLU A 4 -16.38 -1.47 -24.87
CA GLU A 4 -14.95 -1.14 -24.86
C GLU A 4 -14.41 -1.16 -23.43
N THR A 5 -13.47 -2.07 -23.17
CA THR A 5 -12.66 -2.09 -21.96
C THR A 5 -11.46 -1.16 -22.13
N PRO A 6 -11.14 -0.29 -21.15
CA PRO A 6 -9.96 0.57 -21.24
C PRO A 6 -8.68 -0.25 -21.08
N ALA A 7 -7.68 0.06 -21.91
CA ALA A 7 -6.37 -0.57 -21.92
C ALA A 7 -5.57 -0.30 -20.62
N PRO A 8 -4.72 -1.25 -20.18
CA PRO A 8 -3.84 -1.05 -19.03
C PRO A 8 -2.72 -0.03 -19.36
N PRO A 9 -2.23 0.73 -18.36
CA PRO A 9 -1.12 1.66 -18.58
C PRO A 9 0.19 0.93 -18.86
N HIS A 10 0.98 1.58 -19.72
CA HIS A 10 2.24 1.21 -20.34
C HIS A 10 3.17 0.26 -19.56
N THR A 11 3.62 -0.76 -20.27
CA THR A 11 4.68 -1.70 -19.92
C THR A 11 6.00 -0.99 -19.63
N PHE A 12 6.65 -1.40 -18.56
CA PHE A 12 8.00 -1.02 -18.18
C PHE A 12 9.01 -1.63 -19.16
N ASP A 13 9.74 -0.80 -19.91
CA ASP A 13 10.81 -1.26 -20.80
C ASP A 13 11.98 -1.84 -20.00
N MET A 14 12.27 -3.13 -20.21
CA MET A 14 13.47 -3.80 -19.71
C MET A 14 14.61 -3.66 -20.73
N PRO A 15 15.87 -3.41 -20.29
CA PRO A 15 17.01 -3.27 -21.20
C PRO A 15 17.37 -4.59 -21.90
N PRO A 16 17.89 -4.54 -23.15
CA PRO A 16 18.19 -5.73 -23.95
C PRO A 16 19.52 -6.35 -23.53
N GLY A 17 19.53 -7.66 -23.24
CA GLY A 17 20.78 -8.39 -22.98
C GLY A 17 20.64 -9.61 -22.08
N ALA A 18 19.78 -10.56 -22.43
CA ALA A 18 19.80 -11.90 -21.82
C ALA A 18 19.18 -12.94 -22.77
N GLY A 19 19.64 -12.94 -24.03
CA GLY A 19 19.22 -13.89 -25.04
C GLY A 19 20.44 -14.43 -25.75
N GLU A 20 21.16 -15.36 -25.12
CA GLU A 20 22.10 -16.29 -25.74
C GLU A 20 22.78 -17.06 -24.61
N LEU A 21 22.53 -18.38 -24.53
CA LEU A 21 23.42 -19.41 -23.96
C LEU A 21 22.66 -20.73 -23.80
N TYR A 22 22.09 -21.27 -24.87
CA TYR A 22 21.77 -22.70 -24.95
C TYR A 22 21.79 -23.15 -26.41
N ALA A 23 22.99 -23.27 -26.96
CA ALA A 23 23.27 -24.22 -28.02
C ALA A 23 24.70 -24.72 -27.83
N ASP A 24 24.87 -26.02 -28.08
CA ASP A 24 26.11 -26.76 -28.24
C ASP A 24 26.63 -27.61 -27.06
N ARG A 25 27.21 -28.75 -27.45
CA ARG A 25 27.63 -29.97 -26.74
C ARG A 25 26.54 -31.03 -26.63
N GLY A 26 26.62 -32.19 -27.26
CA GLY A 26 27.72 -32.80 -28.00
C GLY A 26 27.38 -34.28 -28.16
N ARG A 27 27.66 -34.82 -29.35
CA ARG A 27 27.57 -36.23 -29.73
C ARG A 27 28.22 -37.16 -28.69
N PRO A 28 27.65 -38.34 -28.36
CA PRO A 28 28.31 -39.30 -27.48
C PRO A 28 29.47 -40.00 -28.21
N PRO A 29 30.65 -40.17 -27.59
CA PRO A 29 31.71 -40.99 -28.15
C PRO A 29 31.46 -42.47 -27.84
N ALA A 30 32.06 -43.31 -28.70
CA ALA A 30 31.94 -44.75 -28.75
C ALA A 30 32.40 -45.44 -27.46
N SER A 31 31.75 -46.57 -27.20
CA SER A 31 32.06 -47.56 -26.17
C SER A 31 33.45 -48.17 -26.36
N ALA A 32 34.28 -48.08 -25.32
CA ALA A 32 35.41 -48.96 -25.08
C ALA A 32 35.25 -49.55 -23.66
N GLU A 33 35.26 -50.87 -23.57
CA GLU A 33 35.31 -51.63 -22.32
C GLU A 33 36.72 -51.57 -21.74
N GLU A 34 36.84 -51.47 -20.42
CA GLU A 34 37.60 -52.43 -19.58
C GLU A 34 37.51 -52.08 -18.08
N GLY A 35 37.08 -53.08 -17.29
CA GLY A 35 37.70 -53.55 -16.04
C GLY A 35 37.98 -52.60 -14.87
N GLY A 36 37.28 -52.84 -13.75
CA GLY A 36 37.92 -52.84 -12.42
C GLY A 36 37.45 -51.78 -11.41
N GLY A 37 36.55 -52.17 -10.51
CA GLY A 37 36.31 -51.52 -9.21
C GLY A 37 35.41 -50.28 -9.22
N SER A 38 34.09 -50.44 -9.19
CA SER A 38 33.15 -49.31 -9.20
C SER A 38 31.93 -49.47 -8.28
N GLU A 39 32.13 -49.90 -7.03
CA GLU A 39 31.10 -49.66 -6.00
C GLU A 39 31.17 -48.20 -5.50
N GLY A 40 32.37 -47.68 -5.22
CA GLY A 40 32.55 -46.31 -4.71
C GLY A 40 32.18 -45.19 -5.70
N GLY A 41 32.41 -45.39 -7.01
CA GLY A 41 32.05 -44.40 -8.04
C GLY A 41 30.55 -44.33 -8.32
N HIS A 42 29.87 -45.48 -8.26
CA HIS A 42 28.42 -45.57 -8.45
C HIS A 42 27.65 -45.03 -7.24
N GLU A 43 28.17 -45.26 -6.03
CA GLU A 43 27.64 -44.73 -4.78
C GLU A 43 27.85 -43.21 -4.65
N ALA A 44 29.03 -42.70 -5.04
CA ALA A 44 29.31 -41.27 -5.12
C ALA A 44 28.42 -40.56 -6.15
N HIS A 45 28.26 -41.13 -7.34
CA HIS A 45 27.35 -40.60 -8.38
C HIS A 45 25.89 -40.59 -7.89
N THR A 46 25.44 -41.69 -7.26
CA THR A 46 24.08 -41.77 -6.69
C THR A 46 23.85 -40.73 -5.58
N SER A 47 24.85 -40.52 -4.72
CA SER A 47 24.81 -39.50 -3.67
C SER A 47 24.77 -38.08 -4.23
N ALA A 48 25.58 -37.79 -5.25
CA ALA A 48 25.56 -36.50 -5.95
C ALA A 48 24.20 -36.21 -6.61
N VAL A 49 23.58 -37.20 -7.25
CA VAL A 49 22.25 -37.06 -7.86
C VAL A 49 21.18 -36.81 -6.80
N LYS A 50 21.25 -37.48 -5.64
CA LYS A 50 20.34 -37.21 -4.49
C LYS A 50 20.49 -35.77 -4.01
N LEU A 51 21.71 -35.28 -3.81
CA LEU A 51 21.99 -33.90 -3.40
C LEU A 51 21.43 -32.88 -4.41
N GLN A 52 21.68 -33.10 -5.71
CA GLN A 52 21.17 -32.23 -6.77
C GLN A 52 19.64 -32.21 -6.83
N LYS A 53 18.97 -33.35 -6.65
CA LYS A 53 17.50 -33.43 -6.59
C LYS A 53 16.96 -32.65 -5.40
N VAL A 54 17.55 -32.82 -4.22
CA VAL A 54 17.16 -32.06 -3.01
C VAL A 54 17.35 -30.57 -3.23
N TYR A 55 18.49 -30.14 -3.78
CA TYR A 55 18.77 -28.73 -4.04
C TYR A 55 17.83 -28.13 -5.11
N ARG A 56 17.56 -28.84 -6.21
CA ARG A 56 16.59 -28.41 -7.23
C ARG A 56 15.19 -28.27 -6.64
N SER A 57 14.75 -29.25 -5.84
CA SER A 57 13.45 -29.20 -5.14
C SER A 57 13.35 -28.04 -4.15
N TYR A 58 14.42 -27.81 -3.37
CA TYR A 58 14.52 -26.64 -2.49
C TYR A 58 14.40 -25.33 -3.28
N ARG A 59 15.14 -25.19 -4.39
CA ARG A 59 15.11 -23.98 -5.23
C ARG A 59 13.72 -23.74 -5.83
N THR A 60 13.02 -24.78 -6.29
CA THR A 60 11.65 -24.65 -6.82
C THR A 60 10.68 -24.20 -5.73
N ARG A 61 10.73 -24.81 -4.54
CA ARG A 61 9.88 -24.39 -3.41
C ARG A 61 10.17 -22.96 -2.97
N ARG A 62 11.45 -22.56 -2.95
CA ARG A 62 11.83 -21.19 -2.63
C ARG A 62 11.28 -20.20 -3.68
N ARG A 63 11.44 -20.50 -4.97
CA ARG A 63 10.85 -19.70 -6.06
C ARG A 63 9.34 -19.58 -5.95
N LEU A 64 8.63 -20.67 -5.68
CA LEU A 64 7.16 -20.65 -5.51
C LEU A 64 6.75 -19.82 -4.29
N ALA A 65 7.47 -19.92 -3.18
CA ALA A 65 7.23 -19.09 -2.01
C ALA A 65 7.50 -17.61 -2.31
N ASP A 66 8.59 -17.29 -3.02
CA ASP A 66 8.90 -15.92 -3.45
C ASP A 66 7.81 -15.38 -4.38
N SER A 67 7.35 -16.18 -5.36
CA SER A 67 6.23 -15.82 -6.23
C SER A 67 4.93 -15.63 -5.47
N ALA A 68 4.63 -16.46 -4.46
CA ALA A 68 3.41 -16.35 -3.65
C ALA A 68 3.40 -15.06 -2.83
N VAL A 69 4.55 -14.69 -2.25
CA VAL A 69 4.71 -13.40 -1.55
C VAL A 69 4.49 -12.23 -2.50
N VAL A 70 5.08 -12.26 -3.70
CA VAL A 70 4.86 -11.21 -4.71
C VAL A 70 3.40 -11.15 -5.17
N ALA A 71 2.74 -12.30 -5.34
CA ALA A 71 1.33 -12.35 -5.67
C ALA A 71 0.47 -11.73 -4.55
N GLU A 72 0.67 -12.12 -3.30
CA GLU A 72 -0.07 -11.55 -2.16
C GLU A 72 0.04 -10.02 -2.12
N GLU A 73 1.21 -9.49 -2.46
CA GLU A 73 1.49 -8.05 -2.52
C GLU A 73 0.83 -7.33 -3.72
N LEU A 74 0.66 -7.98 -4.86
CA LEU A 74 -0.05 -7.37 -6.01
C LEU A 74 -1.57 -7.53 -5.89
N TRP A 75 -2.03 -8.63 -5.29
CA TRP A 75 -3.44 -8.95 -5.18
C TRP A 75 -4.15 -8.18 -4.06
N TRP A 76 -3.47 -7.75 -2.99
CA TRP A 76 -4.18 -7.06 -1.91
C TRP A 76 -4.86 -5.77 -2.36
N GLN A 77 -4.26 -4.99 -3.27
CA GLN A 77 -4.90 -3.78 -3.81
C GLN A 77 -6.16 -4.12 -4.61
N ALA A 78 -6.10 -5.14 -5.47
CA ALA A 78 -7.24 -5.59 -6.25
C ALA A 78 -8.36 -6.17 -5.36
N ILE A 79 -8.01 -6.95 -4.33
CA ILE A 79 -8.95 -7.51 -3.37
C ILE A 79 -9.59 -6.41 -2.51
N ASP A 80 -8.80 -5.45 -2.04
CA ASP A 80 -9.28 -4.33 -1.23
C ASP A 80 -10.20 -3.45 -2.08
N TYR A 81 -9.82 -3.14 -3.32
CA TYR A 81 -10.68 -2.45 -4.29
C TYR A 81 -12.00 -3.19 -4.50
N ALA A 82 -11.97 -4.48 -4.83
CA ALA A 82 -13.18 -5.27 -5.09
C ALA A 82 -14.09 -5.33 -3.85
N ARG A 83 -13.50 -5.52 -2.67
CA ARG A 83 -14.22 -5.55 -1.39
C ARG A 83 -14.89 -4.21 -1.10
N LEU A 84 -14.15 -3.10 -1.21
CA LEU A 84 -14.69 -1.76 -0.99
C LEU A 84 -15.76 -1.43 -2.03
N ASN A 85 -15.54 -1.76 -3.30
CA ASN A 85 -16.49 -1.50 -4.37
C ASN A 85 -17.82 -2.24 -4.11
N HIS A 86 -17.74 -3.51 -3.70
CA HIS A 86 -18.92 -4.24 -3.26
C HIS A 86 -19.57 -3.59 -2.04
N SER A 87 -18.82 -3.22 -1.00
CA SER A 87 -19.37 -2.68 0.26
C SER A 87 -19.85 -1.23 0.19
N THR A 88 -19.59 -0.51 -0.89
CA THR A 88 -19.92 0.92 -1.02
C THR A 88 -20.76 1.28 -2.24
N ILE A 89 -20.62 0.53 -3.34
CA ILE A 89 -21.28 0.82 -4.61
C ILE A 89 -22.19 -0.34 -5.00
N SER A 90 -21.61 -1.51 -5.28
CA SER A 90 -22.33 -2.61 -5.96
C SER A 90 -23.36 -3.33 -5.08
N PHE A 91 -23.32 -3.20 -3.75
CA PHE A 91 -24.35 -3.78 -2.88
C PHE A 91 -25.75 -3.20 -3.13
N PHE A 92 -25.83 -1.96 -3.62
CA PHE A 92 -27.10 -1.25 -3.73
C PHE A 92 -27.89 -1.72 -4.93
N ASN A 93 -29.14 -2.13 -4.69
CA ASN A 93 -30.07 -2.55 -5.72
C ASN A 93 -31.50 -2.15 -5.33
N TYR A 94 -32.16 -1.36 -6.17
CA TYR A 94 -33.54 -0.92 -5.94
C TYR A 94 -34.55 -2.07 -5.85
N LEU A 95 -34.37 -3.10 -6.67
CA LEU A 95 -35.29 -4.24 -6.75
C LEU A 95 -35.06 -5.25 -5.63
N LYS A 96 -33.87 -5.22 -5.02
CA LYS A 96 -33.47 -6.19 -4.00
C LYS A 96 -32.81 -5.49 -2.81
N PRO A 97 -33.61 -4.99 -1.84
CA PRO A 97 -33.09 -4.38 -0.64
C PRO A 97 -32.22 -5.36 0.17
N GLU A 98 -31.20 -4.83 0.84
CA GLU A 98 -30.37 -5.63 1.75
C GLU A 98 -31.16 -6.10 2.98
N SER A 99 -30.88 -7.33 3.43
CA SER A 99 -31.31 -7.79 4.74
C SER A 99 -30.65 -6.98 5.86
N ALA A 100 -31.25 -6.95 7.05
CA ALA A 100 -30.65 -6.32 8.22
C ALA A 100 -29.25 -6.88 8.52
N THR A 101 -29.06 -8.20 8.41
CA THR A 101 -27.77 -8.87 8.59
C THR A 101 -26.73 -8.39 7.58
N SER A 102 -27.09 -8.26 6.29
CA SER A 102 -26.17 -7.76 5.26
C SER A 102 -25.73 -6.33 5.55
N ARG A 103 -26.68 -5.45 5.91
CA ARG A 103 -26.38 -4.06 6.29
C ARG A 103 -25.40 -4.00 7.46
N TRP A 104 -25.64 -4.78 8.52
CA TRP A 104 -24.75 -4.83 9.68
C TRP A 104 -23.37 -5.38 9.35
N SER A 105 -23.28 -6.43 8.53
CA SER A 105 -22.02 -6.99 8.06
C SER A 105 -21.21 -5.94 7.28
N ARG A 106 -21.86 -5.21 6.36
CA ARG A 106 -21.25 -4.16 5.55
C ARG A 106 -20.74 -2.98 6.40
N VAL A 107 -21.57 -2.48 7.31
CA VAL A 107 -21.18 -1.40 8.23
C VAL A 107 -20.00 -1.85 9.11
N SER A 108 -20.03 -3.07 9.62
CA SER A 108 -18.95 -3.65 10.42
C SER A 108 -17.64 -3.78 9.63
N SER A 109 -17.72 -4.18 8.37
CA SER A 109 -16.56 -4.27 7.47
C SER A 109 -15.90 -2.91 7.23
N ASN A 110 -16.70 -1.89 6.93
CA ASN A 110 -16.22 -0.52 6.74
C ASN A 110 -15.64 0.07 8.04
N ALA A 111 -16.30 -0.18 9.19
CA ALA A 111 -15.79 0.23 10.49
C ALA A 111 -14.46 -0.46 10.84
N ALA A 112 -14.30 -1.74 10.51
CA ALA A 112 -13.06 -2.47 10.71
C ALA A 112 -11.90 -1.92 9.86
N LYS A 113 -12.18 -1.46 8.63
CA LYS A 113 -11.18 -0.77 7.78
C LYS A 113 -10.67 0.51 8.44
N ILE A 114 -11.58 1.37 8.90
CA ILE A 114 -11.24 2.65 9.56
C ILE A 114 -10.59 2.42 10.93
N GLY A 115 -11.00 1.37 11.63
CA GLY A 115 -10.48 0.98 12.94
C GLY A 115 -9.23 0.10 12.89
N LYS A 116 -8.66 -0.16 11.71
CA LYS A 116 -7.55 -1.11 11.56
C LYS A 116 -6.37 -0.70 12.44
N GLY A 117 -6.03 -1.56 13.39
CA GLY A 117 -4.92 -1.35 14.33
C GLY A 117 -5.28 -0.53 15.58
N ALA A 118 -6.50 -0.01 15.71
CA ALA A 118 -6.92 0.82 16.85
C ALA A 118 -6.98 0.04 18.18
N ASN A 119 -7.14 -1.28 18.13
CA ASN A 119 -7.15 -2.13 19.33
C ASN A 119 -5.74 -2.45 19.88
N LYS A 120 -4.68 -2.11 19.15
CA LYS A 120 -3.30 -2.46 19.52
C LYS A 120 -2.68 -1.50 20.54
N ASP A 121 -3.20 -0.29 20.65
CA ASP A 121 -2.68 0.75 21.54
C ASP A 121 -3.83 1.63 22.05
N GLY A 122 -3.88 1.90 23.36
CA GLY A 122 -4.92 2.74 23.96
C GLY A 122 -4.90 4.20 23.50
N ASN A 123 -3.76 4.66 22.97
CA ASN A 123 -3.57 5.99 22.40
C ASN A 123 -3.77 6.02 20.88
N ALA A 124 -4.27 4.94 20.29
CA ALA A 124 -4.48 4.87 18.85
C ALA A 124 -5.54 5.89 18.38
N LEU A 125 -5.11 6.77 17.50
CA LEU A 125 -5.91 7.77 16.83
C LEU A 125 -6.39 7.22 15.48
N LYS A 126 -7.70 7.29 15.27
CA LYS A 126 -8.33 7.03 13.97
C LYS A 126 -8.23 8.28 13.11
N LEU A 127 -8.41 8.12 11.81
CA LEU A 127 -8.57 9.24 10.90
C LEU A 127 -9.69 10.18 11.38
N ALA A 128 -9.65 11.46 10.98
CA ALA A 128 -10.80 12.34 11.17
C ALA A 128 -11.94 11.93 10.23
N PHE A 129 -13.19 12.17 10.61
CA PHE A 129 -14.38 11.79 9.82
C PHE A 129 -14.30 12.17 8.34
N GLN A 130 -13.81 13.39 8.04
CA GLN A 130 -13.62 13.87 6.65
C GLN A 130 -12.70 12.98 5.80
N HIS A 131 -11.80 12.21 6.42
CA HIS A 131 -10.90 11.28 5.75
C HIS A 131 -11.35 9.81 5.86
N TRP A 132 -12.42 9.51 6.60
CA TRP A 132 -12.98 8.15 6.64
C TRP A 132 -13.52 7.75 5.28
N ILE A 133 -14.21 8.67 4.61
CA ILE A 133 -14.76 8.45 3.28
C ILE A 133 -13.65 8.18 2.25
N GLU A 134 -12.46 8.79 2.39
CA GLU A 134 -11.28 8.46 1.56
C GLU A 134 -10.81 7.02 1.80
N ALA A 135 -10.82 6.56 3.05
CA ALA A 135 -10.35 5.21 3.41
C ALA A 135 -11.28 4.08 2.97
N ILE A 136 -12.59 4.36 2.82
CA ILE A 136 -13.58 3.38 2.35
C ILE A 136 -13.95 3.57 0.87
N ASP A 137 -13.50 4.64 0.22
CA ASP A 137 -13.64 4.83 -1.22
C ASP A 137 -12.74 3.84 -1.95
N PRO A 138 -13.25 2.98 -2.85
CA PRO A 138 -12.41 2.06 -3.63
C PRO A 138 -11.30 2.76 -4.41
N ARG A 139 -11.52 4.01 -4.81
CA ARG A 139 -10.57 4.82 -5.59
C ARG A 139 -9.66 5.69 -4.73
N HIS A 140 -9.91 5.75 -3.41
CA HIS A 140 -9.21 6.62 -2.47
C HIS A 140 -9.13 8.09 -2.91
N ARG A 141 -10.22 8.64 -3.48
CA ARG A 141 -10.29 10.06 -3.86
C ARG A 141 -10.04 10.94 -2.64
N TYR A 142 -9.34 12.04 -2.87
CA TYR A 142 -8.88 12.94 -1.82
C TYR A 142 -10.02 13.39 -0.92
N GLY A 143 -9.95 13.04 0.37
CA GLY A 143 -11.07 13.15 1.28
C GLY A 143 -11.66 14.56 1.41
N HIS A 144 -10.82 15.59 1.32
CA HIS A 144 -11.29 16.98 1.36
C HIS A 144 -12.20 17.33 0.18
N ASN A 145 -11.85 16.88 -1.03
CA ASN A 145 -12.66 17.09 -2.22
C ASN A 145 -13.91 16.20 -2.18
N LEU A 146 -13.75 14.94 -1.79
CA LEU A 146 -14.84 13.98 -1.67
C LEU A 146 -15.90 14.44 -0.67
N HIS A 147 -15.49 15.12 0.40
CA HIS A 147 -16.41 15.65 1.40
C HIS A 147 -17.33 16.75 0.87
N LEU A 148 -16.88 17.55 -0.10
CA LEU A 148 -17.74 18.57 -0.74
C LEU A 148 -18.94 17.90 -1.46
N TYR A 149 -18.69 16.78 -2.11
CA TYR A 149 -19.74 15.97 -2.74
C TYR A 149 -20.61 15.24 -1.71
N TYR A 150 -20.01 14.83 -0.58
CA TYR A 150 -20.77 14.24 0.53
C TYR A 150 -21.76 15.24 1.12
N GLU A 151 -21.36 16.50 1.32
CA GLU A 151 -22.27 17.56 1.77
C GLU A 151 -23.41 17.81 0.78
N GLU A 152 -23.16 17.72 -0.52
CA GLU A 152 -24.21 17.85 -1.54
C GLU A 152 -25.16 16.64 -1.53
N TRP A 153 -24.62 15.43 -1.43
CA TRP A 153 -25.41 14.22 -1.26
C TRP A 153 -26.33 14.28 -0.03
N CYS A 154 -25.85 14.82 1.10
CA CYS A 154 -26.66 14.97 2.30
C CYS A 154 -27.89 15.88 2.12
N LYS A 155 -27.89 16.77 1.11
CA LYS A 155 -29.03 17.63 0.78
C LYS A 155 -30.02 16.95 -0.19
N SER A 156 -29.59 15.88 -0.84
CA SER A 156 -30.42 15.12 -1.78
C SER A 156 -31.39 14.19 -1.05
N ASP A 157 -32.54 13.94 -1.67
CA ASP A 157 -33.56 12.98 -1.26
C ASP A 157 -33.52 11.67 -2.08
N ALA A 158 -32.43 11.46 -2.83
CA ALA A 158 -32.25 10.35 -3.78
C ALA A 158 -32.39 8.94 -3.17
N GLY A 159 -32.28 8.79 -1.84
CA GLY A 159 -32.32 7.48 -1.16
C GLY A 159 -31.16 6.54 -1.50
N GLN A 160 -30.19 7.02 -2.28
CA GLN A 160 -29.03 6.27 -2.76
C GLN A 160 -27.87 6.36 -1.76
N PRO A 161 -27.11 5.28 -1.52
CA PRO A 161 -25.85 5.35 -0.78
C PRO A 161 -24.87 6.28 -1.47
N PHE A 162 -24.08 7.03 -0.68
CA PHE A 162 -23.21 8.09 -1.19
C PHE A 162 -22.37 7.72 -2.42
N PHE A 163 -21.60 6.62 -2.38
CA PHE A 163 -20.74 6.25 -3.51
C PHE A 163 -21.52 5.78 -4.73
N PHE A 164 -22.65 5.10 -4.53
CA PHE A 164 -23.55 4.74 -5.62
C PHE A 164 -24.12 6.00 -6.27
N TRP A 165 -24.66 6.92 -5.46
CA TRP A 165 -25.16 8.23 -5.92
C TRP A 165 -24.11 8.98 -6.72
N LEU A 166 -22.89 9.01 -6.18
CA LEU A 166 -21.78 9.75 -6.76
C LEU A 166 -21.36 9.18 -8.12
N ASP A 167 -21.23 7.86 -8.26
CA ASP A 167 -20.55 7.26 -9.41
C ASP A 167 -21.49 6.65 -10.46
N VAL A 168 -22.71 6.27 -10.08
CA VAL A 168 -23.64 5.54 -10.95
C VAL A 168 -25.02 6.20 -10.99
N GLY A 169 -25.48 6.68 -9.84
CA GLY A 169 -26.82 7.18 -9.61
C GLY A 169 -27.01 8.64 -10.01
N GLU A 170 -27.87 9.34 -9.27
CA GLU A 170 -28.35 10.67 -9.62
C GLU A 170 -27.28 11.76 -9.50
N GLY A 171 -26.28 11.54 -8.64
CA GLY A 171 -25.16 12.46 -8.43
C GLY A 171 -24.05 12.38 -9.48
N ARG A 172 -24.15 11.46 -10.45
CA ARG A 172 -23.05 11.19 -11.40
C ARG A 172 -22.65 12.39 -12.24
N ASP A 173 -23.62 13.24 -12.54
CA ASP A 173 -23.51 14.44 -13.39
C ASP A 173 -23.43 15.73 -12.57
N VAL A 174 -23.37 15.64 -11.23
CA VAL A 174 -23.23 16.80 -10.34
C VAL A 174 -21.82 17.38 -10.46
N GLU A 175 -21.76 18.68 -10.75
CA GLU A 175 -20.54 19.45 -10.92
C GLU A 175 -20.46 20.57 -9.87
N LEU A 176 -19.40 20.57 -9.04
CA LEU A 176 -19.24 21.57 -7.98
C LEU A 176 -18.21 22.62 -8.40
N SER A 177 -18.56 23.90 -8.25
CA SER A 177 -17.67 25.01 -8.60
C SER A 177 -16.34 25.00 -7.84
N LYS A 178 -16.35 24.58 -6.56
CA LYS A 178 -15.15 24.50 -5.71
C LYS A 178 -14.27 23.29 -6.03
N CYS A 179 -14.85 22.22 -6.57
CA CYS A 179 -14.13 20.99 -6.90
C CYS A 179 -14.81 20.35 -8.11
N PRO A 180 -14.33 20.66 -9.32
CA PRO A 180 -14.80 20.00 -10.51
C PRO A 180 -14.62 18.48 -10.45
N ARG A 181 -15.46 17.74 -11.19
CA ARG A 181 -15.46 16.27 -11.22
C ARG A 181 -14.15 15.72 -11.75
N SER A 182 -13.52 16.42 -12.69
CA SER A 182 -12.18 16.10 -13.20
C SER A 182 -11.13 16.12 -12.08
N VAL A 183 -11.12 17.19 -11.27
CA VAL A 183 -10.22 17.35 -10.13
C VAL A 183 -10.45 16.27 -9.07
N LEU A 184 -11.71 15.94 -8.78
CA LEU A 184 -12.03 14.84 -7.85
C LEU A 184 -11.51 13.49 -8.35
N ARG A 185 -11.64 13.20 -9.65
CA ARG A 185 -11.22 11.93 -10.25
C ARG A 185 -9.70 11.81 -10.39
N GLU A 186 -9.01 12.94 -10.56
CA GLU A 186 -7.56 13.02 -10.67
C GLU A 186 -6.86 12.90 -9.30
N GLN A 187 -7.40 13.57 -8.27
CA GLN A 187 -6.79 13.60 -6.94
C GLN A 187 -7.17 12.36 -6.14
N CYS A 188 -6.40 11.29 -6.31
CA CYS A 188 -6.50 10.05 -5.55
C CYS A 188 -5.27 9.83 -4.68
N ILE A 189 -5.51 9.44 -3.43
CA ILE A 189 -4.45 9.21 -2.44
C ILE A 189 -3.88 7.81 -2.61
N ILE A 190 -2.56 7.75 -2.69
CA ILE A 190 -1.82 6.49 -2.77
C ILE A 190 -1.79 5.88 -1.38
N TYR A 191 -2.27 4.64 -1.25
CA TYR A 191 -2.21 3.85 -0.02
C TYR A 191 -1.09 2.83 -0.12
N LEU A 192 -0.09 2.96 0.74
CA LEU A 192 1.10 2.12 0.68
C LEU A 192 0.84 0.72 1.25
N GLY A 193 1.26 -0.28 0.52
CA GLY A 193 1.39 -1.67 0.94
C GLY A 193 2.54 -1.89 1.93
N PRO A 194 2.63 -3.07 2.56
CA PRO A 194 3.69 -3.40 3.50
C PRO A 194 5.10 -3.14 2.98
N GLN A 195 5.41 -3.56 1.74
CA GLN A 195 6.73 -3.37 1.12
C GLN A 195 7.00 -1.91 0.72
N GLU A 196 6.01 -1.25 0.12
CA GLU A 196 6.14 0.14 -0.32
C GLU A 196 6.46 1.06 0.88
N ARG A 197 5.87 0.78 2.06
CA ARG A 197 6.14 1.51 3.31
C ARG A 197 7.58 1.41 3.79
N GLU A 198 8.32 0.36 3.43
CA GLU A 198 9.69 0.18 3.93
C GLU A 198 10.62 1.32 3.48
N HIS A 199 10.37 1.89 2.29
CA HIS A 199 11.07 3.05 1.73
C HIS A 199 10.81 4.36 2.49
N TYR A 200 9.86 4.34 3.42
CA TYR A 200 9.50 5.50 4.23
C TYR A 200 9.81 5.26 5.71
N GLU A 201 10.37 4.11 6.10
CA GLU A 201 10.61 3.75 7.49
C GLU A 201 11.90 4.38 8.02
N TYR A 202 11.79 5.10 9.14
CA TYR A 202 12.93 5.71 9.83
C TYR A 202 13.06 5.12 11.23
N VAL A 203 14.30 4.90 11.66
CA VAL A 203 14.62 4.31 12.96
C VAL A 203 15.57 5.22 13.76
N PRO A 204 15.44 5.26 15.09
CA PRO A 204 16.38 5.95 15.95
C PRO A 204 17.74 5.23 15.95
N ARG A 205 18.82 5.97 15.73
CA ARG A 205 20.22 5.53 15.85
C ARG A 205 21.01 6.66 16.51
N GLU A 206 21.58 6.40 17.69
CA GLU A 206 22.40 7.38 18.43
C GLU A 206 21.71 8.74 18.62
N GLY A 207 20.41 8.73 18.96
CA GLY A 207 19.61 9.95 19.15
C GLY A 207 19.26 10.70 17.86
N LYS A 208 19.52 10.12 16.69
CA LYS A 208 19.18 10.66 15.36
C LYS A 208 18.25 9.74 14.60
N LEU A 209 17.44 10.31 13.69
CA LEU A 209 16.63 9.53 12.77
C LEU A 209 17.42 9.16 11.52
N ALA A 210 17.52 7.86 11.25
CA ALA A 210 18.13 7.32 10.04
C ALA A 210 17.11 6.50 9.25
N HIS A 211 17.17 6.59 7.92
CA HIS A 211 16.38 5.74 7.04
C HIS A 211 16.77 4.27 7.27
N LYS A 212 15.78 3.39 7.42
CA LYS A 212 16.00 2.02 7.89
C LYS A 212 16.88 1.20 6.96
N GLN A 213 16.72 1.36 5.64
CA GLN A 213 17.43 0.57 4.64
C GLN A 213 18.78 1.16 4.27
N THR A 214 18.85 2.47 4.00
CA THR A 214 20.08 3.13 3.53
C THR A 214 21.00 3.59 4.66
N GLY A 215 20.46 3.74 5.89
CA GLY A 215 21.20 4.30 7.02
C GLY A 215 21.41 5.82 6.93
N GLU A 216 20.95 6.46 5.86
CA GLU A 216 21.09 7.90 5.65
C GLU A 216 20.28 8.67 6.69
N LEU A 217 20.90 9.71 7.26
CA LEU A 217 20.25 10.57 8.23
C LEU A 217 19.12 11.36 7.57
N LEU A 218 17.98 11.45 8.26
CA LEU A 218 16.85 12.21 7.76
C LEU A 218 17.20 13.69 7.70
N ASP A 219 17.16 14.25 6.49
CA ASP A 219 17.28 15.67 6.26
C ASP A 219 16.11 16.17 5.41
N THR A 220 15.30 17.04 6.03
CA THR A 220 14.11 17.63 5.40
C THR A 220 14.39 19.00 4.77
N THR A 221 15.61 19.52 4.94
CA THR A 221 16.05 20.84 4.46
C THR A 221 16.76 20.75 3.10
N LYS A 222 17.30 19.58 2.77
CA LYS A 222 17.97 19.28 1.49
C LYS A 222 16.92 19.00 0.40
N GLY A 223 16.97 19.75 -0.71
CA GLY A 223 16.08 19.60 -1.87
C GLY A 223 15.71 20.95 -2.52
N SER A 224 15.52 20.97 -3.84
CA SER A 224 15.17 22.17 -4.61
C SER A 224 13.74 22.67 -4.35
N GLU A 225 12.85 21.78 -3.92
CA GLU A 225 11.50 22.12 -3.48
C GLU A 225 11.41 22.01 -1.96
N LYS A 226 11.06 23.12 -1.28
CA LYS A 226 10.73 23.16 0.15
C LYS A 226 9.39 22.46 0.43
N GLY A 227 9.28 21.19 0.05
CA GLY A 227 8.12 20.34 0.24
C GLY A 227 7.81 20.15 1.72
N LYS A 228 6.53 20.10 2.07
CA LYS A 228 6.09 19.88 3.46
C LYS A 228 6.33 18.42 3.82
N TRP A 229 7.32 18.12 4.64
CA TRP A 229 7.51 16.79 5.20
C TRP A 229 6.46 16.47 6.25
N ILE A 230 6.01 15.22 6.25
CA ILE A 230 5.03 14.67 7.17
C ILE A 230 5.53 13.34 7.73
N PHE A 231 5.03 12.98 8.91
CA PHE A 231 5.30 11.70 9.51
C PHE A 231 4.03 11.05 10.07
N VAL A 232 4.08 9.73 10.20
CA VAL A 232 3.10 8.91 10.90
C VAL A 232 3.83 7.87 11.73
N MET A 233 3.36 7.67 12.97
CA MET A 233 3.78 6.57 13.82
C MET A 233 2.66 5.54 13.92
N SER A 234 2.96 4.31 13.54
CA SER A 234 2.03 3.17 13.63
C SER A 234 1.78 2.74 15.08
N THR A 235 0.70 2.01 15.32
CA THR A 235 0.42 1.37 16.63
C THR A 235 1.43 0.28 17.03
N SER A 236 2.37 -0.06 16.14
CA SER A 236 3.52 -0.92 16.45
C SER A 236 4.81 -0.11 16.62
N LYS A 237 4.71 1.20 16.87
CA LYS A 237 5.83 2.13 17.10
C LYS A 237 6.83 2.26 15.93
N LYS A 238 6.46 1.82 14.73
CA LYS A 238 7.22 2.13 13.51
C LYS A 238 6.94 3.56 13.07
N LEU A 239 8.00 4.32 12.79
CA LEU A 239 7.94 5.69 12.30
C LEU A 239 8.11 5.72 10.79
N TYR A 240 7.18 6.37 10.10
CA TYR A 240 7.23 6.62 8.68
C TYR A 240 7.29 8.12 8.40
N ALA A 241 8.12 8.56 7.46
CA ALA A 241 8.22 9.96 7.06
C ALA A 241 8.41 10.10 5.56
N GLY A 242 7.91 11.20 4.99
CA GLY A 242 7.98 11.45 3.55
C GLY A 242 7.46 12.85 3.18
N GLN A 243 7.69 13.24 1.94
CA GLN A 243 7.20 14.51 1.40
C GLN A 243 5.72 14.43 1.09
N LYS A 244 4.96 15.44 1.57
CA LYS A 244 3.53 15.55 1.28
C LYS A 244 3.31 16.04 -0.15
N MET A 245 2.48 15.32 -0.90
CA MET A 245 1.99 15.73 -2.22
C MET A 245 0.48 15.95 -2.15
N LYS A 246 0.04 17.21 -2.29
CA LYS A 246 -1.40 17.54 -2.17
C LYS A 246 -2.21 16.73 -3.19
N GLY A 247 -3.28 16.07 -2.72
CA GLY A 247 -4.16 15.27 -3.58
C GLY A 247 -3.59 13.93 -4.03
N ARG A 248 -2.35 13.56 -3.61
CA ARG A 248 -1.73 12.27 -3.98
C ARG A 248 -1.10 11.50 -2.81
N PHE A 249 -0.46 12.21 -1.88
CA PHE A 249 0.26 11.57 -0.78
C PHE A 249 0.16 12.39 0.51
N HIS A 250 -0.42 11.82 1.57
CA HIS A 250 -0.53 12.47 2.87
C HIS A 250 -0.53 11.45 4.02
N HIS A 251 -0.92 11.86 5.24
CA HIS A 251 -0.77 11.01 6.44
C HIS A 251 -1.45 9.65 6.30
N SER A 252 -2.65 9.56 5.70
CA SER A 252 -3.35 8.28 5.51
C SER A 252 -2.59 7.30 4.60
N SER A 253 -1.76 7.82 3.69
CA SER A 253 -0.98 7.03 2.73
C SER A 253 -0.10 5.99 3.41
N PHE A 254 0.59 6.38 4.50
CA PHE A 254 1.55 5.49 5.16
C PHE A 254 0.91 4.22 5.70
N LEU A 255 -0.29 4.28 6.26
CA LEU A 255 -0.94 3.12 6.88
C LEU A 255 -2.20 2.66 6.16
N ALA A 256 -2.41 3.11 4.91
CA ALA A 256 -3.59 2.83 4.11
C ALA A 256 -4.90 3.11 4.89
N GLY A 257 -4.94 4.26 5.56
CA GLY A 257 -6.05 4.69 6.41
C GLY A 257 -6.15 4.04 7.79
N GLY A 258 -5.18 3.22 8.18
CA GLY A 258 -5.11 2.60 9.51
C GLY A 258 -4.82 3.58 10.64
N ALA A 259 -5.02 3.10 11.87
CA ALA A 259 -4.82 3.89 13.09
C ALA A 259 -3.34 4.21 13.36
N THR A 260 -3.11 5.37 13.97
CA THR A 260 -1.77 5.93 14.25
C THR A 260 -1.68 6.29 15.74
N ILE A 261 -0.47 6.30 16.34
CA ILE A 261 -0.27 6.87 17.69
C ILE A 261 0.28 8.30 17.65
N GLY A 262 0.62 8.77 16.46
CA GLY A 262 1.06 10.14 16.23
C GLY A 262 1.20 10.42 14.75
N ALA A 263 0.87 11.65 14.36
CA ALA A 263 1.00 12.12 12.99
C ALA A 263 1.22 13.63 13.01
N GLY A 264 2.02 14.14 12.08
CA GLY A 264 2.31 15.57 12.06
C GLY A 264 3.17 16.00 10.89
N ARG A 265 3.57 17.27 10.91
CA ARG A 265 4.68 17.75 10.08
C ARG A 265 5.99 17.28 10.70
N LEU A 266 7.04 17.15 9.92
CA LEU A 266 8.36 16.81 10.42
C LEU A 266 9.37 17.80 9.86
N VAL A 267 10.25 18.30 10.72
CA VAL A 267 11.43 19.05 10.30
C VAL A 267 12.60 18.39 11.00
N ALA A 268 13.58 17.94 10.22
CA ALA A 268 14.84 17.39 10.71
C ALA A 268 16.00 17.89 9.83
N GLU A 269 17.16 18.05 10.45
CA GLU A 269 18.43 18.40 9.81
C GLU A 269 19.49 17.44 10.37
N ASP A 270 20.23 16.78 9.47
CA ASP A 270 21.23 15.76 9.82
C ASP A 270 20.74 14.74 10.88
N GLY A 271 19.49 14.28 10.73
CA GLY A 271 18.84 13.30 11.60
C GLY A 271 18.30 13.87 12.91
N VAL A 272 18.54 15.15 13.23
CA VAL A 272 18.06 15.80 14.45
C VAL A 272 16.71 16.47 14.20
N ILE A 273 15.70 16.07 14.97
CA ILE A 273 14.35 16.63 14.85
C ILE A 273 14.32 18.06 15.40
N LYS A 274 13.91 19.00 14.56
CA LYS A 274 13.66 20.39 14.95
C LYS A 274 12.22 20.56 15.43
N VAL A 275 12.08 21.19 16.59
CA VAL A 275 10.76 21.59 17.10
C VAL A 275 10.22 22.70 16.19
N THR A 276 9.12 22.42 15.50
CA THR A 276 8.36 23.46 14.81
C THR A 276 7.28 23.99 15.74
N PRO A 277 7.18 25.31 15.98
CA PRO A 277 6.07 25.87 16.74
C PRO A 277 4.75 25.65 15.98
N CYS A 278 3.78 24.93 16.56
CA CYS A 278 2.38 25.03 16.11
C CYS A 278 1.69 26.16 16.86
N ASN A 279 1.11 27.11 16.13
CA ASN A 279 0.11 28.04 16.67
C ASN A 279 -1.30 27.42 16.77
N ARG A 280 -1.46 26.09 16.56
CA ARG A 280 -2.72 25.36 16.76
C ARG A 280 -2.49 24.21 17.74
N LYS A 281 -3.16 24.30 18.90
CA LYS A 281 -3.05 23.33 20.01
C LYS A 281 -3.41 21.89 19.61
N ASP A 282 -4.15 21.71 18.50
CA ASP A 282 -4.71 20.39 18.13
C ASP A 282 -3.90 19.63 17.06
N LYS A 283 -2.76 20.16 16.58
CA LYS A 283 -2.02 19.58 15.43
C LYS A 283 -0.55 19.29 15.67
N CYS A 284 -0.05 19.50 16.88
CA CYS A 284 1.35 19.24 17.20
C CYS A 284 1.52 18.04 18.12
N ILE A 285 1.27 16.84 17.60
CA ILE A 285 1.72 15.56 18.18
C ILE A 285 3.21 15.33 17.84
N LEU A 286 3.99 16.42 17.76
CA LEU A 286 5.16 16.52 16.89
C LEU A 286 6.45 16.14 17.63
N VAL A 287 6.48 16.34 18.93
CA VAL A 287 7.73 16.27 19.70
C VAL A 287 7.72 15.16 20.76
N PRO A 288 6.70 15.01 21.64
CA PRO A 288 6.76 14.00 22.69
C PRO A 288 6.77 12.57 22.13
N THR A 289 5.96 12.30 21.11
CA THR A 289 5.79 10.96 20.55
C THR A 289 7.05 10.49 19.84
N ILE A 290 7.70 11.32 19.03
CA ILE A 290 8.96 10.93 18.38
C ILE A 290 10.13 10.99 19.36
N LYS A 291 10.20 11.97 20.28
CA LYS A 291 11.25 12.01 21.31
C LYS A 291 11.21 10.80 22.24
N SER A 292 10.06 10.18 22.47
CA SER A 292 10.00 8.93 23.24
C SER A 292 10.67 7.73 22.53
N LEU A 293 11.01 7.87 21.25
CA LEU A 293 11.75 6.86 20.48
C LEU A 293 13.25 7.17 20.36
N LEU A 294 13.68 8.42 20.59
CA LEU A 294 15.09 8.85 20.53
C LEU A 294 15.77 8.65 21.88
#